data_AF-A0A7Y3YLK0-F1
#
_entry.id   AF-A0A7Y3YLK0-F1
#
_cell.length_a   1.000
_cell.length_b   1.000
_cell.length_c   1.000
_cell.angle_alpha   90.00
_cell.angle_beta   90.00
_cell.angle_gamma   90.00
#
_symmetry.space_group_name_H-M   'P 1'
#
loop_
_entity.id
_entity.type
_entity.pdbx_description
1 polymer ?
#
loop_
_entity_poly.entity_id
_entity_poly.type
_entity_poly.pdbx_seq_one_letter_code
_entity_poly.pdbx_strand_id
1 'polypeptide(L)'
;MIQAHVKAQHSSPLIHGAFASASRSAHHSSDEALFAKMALLSNQHQWLLFTAQTPRPSAKQLQKHNVCCDRVIHMKASHQMTEAETVEKAIRSKNASAIVASASIDQFSQQYLRTLGMRFQCEVFFMDANSERIH
;
A
#
# COMPACT_ATOMS: atom_id res chain seq x y z
N MET A 1 80.65 13.33 5.51
CA MET A 1 79.44 12.62 5.98
C MET A 1 78.52 13.63 6.63
N ILE A 2 77.40 13.99 5.99
CA ILE A 2 76.42 14.92 6.56
C ILE A 2 75.04 14.29 6.34
N GLN A 3 74.43 13.83 7.43
CA GLN A 3 73.08 13.26 7.49
C GLN A 3 72.04 14.38 7.38
N ALA A 4 71.05 14.20 6.51
CA ALA A 4 69.86 15.04 6.42
C ALA A 4 68.73 14.44 7.27
N HIS A 5 68.20 15.25 8.20
CA HIS A 5 66.96 14.99 8.92
C HIS A 5 65.76 15.38 8.05
N VAL A 6 64.75 14.52 7.96
CA VAL A 6 63.40 14.92 7.52
C VAL A 6 62.38 14.43 8.55
N LYS A 7 61.63 15.39 9.08
CA LYS A 7 60.58 15.27 10.10
C LYS A 7 59.26 15.07 9.37
N ALA A 8 58.57 13.94 9.59
CA ALA A 8 57.22 13.73 9.07
C ALA A 8 56.21 13.81 10.23
N GLN A 9 55.38 14.87 10.21
CA GLN A 9 54.16 14.97 11.01
C GLN A 9 53.00 15.02 10.03
N HIS A 10 52.12 14.02 10.03
CA HIS A 10 50.80 14.12 9.42
C HIS A 10 49.76 13.52 10.37
N SER A 11 48.93 14.41 10.88
CA SER A 11 47.76 14.18 11.71
C SER A 11 46.58 13.73 10.85
N SER A 12 45.97 12.59 11.18
CA SER A 12 44.71 12.13 10.59
C SER A 12 43.51 12.71 11.34
N PRO A 13 42.53 13.35 10.68
CA PRO A 13 41.25 13.66 11.32
C PRO A 13 40.33 12.44 11.28
N LEU A 14 39.72 12.13 12.42
CA LEU A 14 38.66 11.14 12.58
C LEU A 14 37.38 11.66 11.93
N ILE A 15 36.86 10.95 10.92
CA ILE A 15 35.54 11.22 10.35
C ILE A 15 34.50 10.48 11.19
N HIS A 16 33.77 11.23 12.02
CA HIS A 16 32.52 10.76 12.62
C HIS A 16 31.42 10.76 11.55
N GLY A 17 31.11 9.58 11.01
CA GLY A 17 29.92 9.36 10.20
C GLY A 17 28.68 9.37 11.09
N ALA A 18 27.87 10.43 11.00
CA ALA A 18 26.54 10.46 11.60
C ALA A 18 25.60 9.55 10.79
N PHE A 19 25.02 8.54 11.45
CA PHE A 19 23.94 7.74 10.88
C PHE A 19 22.64 8.54 10.95
N ALA A 20 22.28 9.22 9.86
CA ALA A 20 20.94 9.77 9.70
C ALA A 20 19.99 8.62 9.32
N SER A 21 19.08 8.25 10.23
CA SER A 21 18.02 7.28 9.94
C SER A 21 16.99 7.92 8.99
N ALA A 22 16.97 7.47 7.73
CA ALA A 22 16.01 7.89 6.72
C ALA A 22 14.86 6.89 6.60
N SER A 23 13.94 6.91 7.57
CA SER A 23 12.75 6.05 7.61
C SER A 23 11.52 6.72 6.98
N ARG A 24 11.62 7.20 5.73
CA ARG A 24 10.47 7.77 4.97
C ARG A 24 10.25 7.19 3.55
N SER A 25 11.13 6.33 3.06
CA SER A 25 11.10 5.83 1.67
C SER A 25 10.24 4.57 1.45
N ALA A 26 10.06 3.74 2.50
CA ALA A 26 9.43 2.42 2.35
C ALA A 26 7.92 2.50 2.03
N HIS A 27 7.17 3.43 2.64
CA HIS A 27 5.72 3.56 2.45
C HIS A 27 5.34 4.05 1.03
N HIS A 28 6.13 4.96 0.44
CA HIS A 28 5.84 5.45 -0.91
C HIS A 28 5.95 4.33 -1.95
N SER A 29 6.89 3.40 -1.75
CA SER A 29 7.11 2.28 -2.67
C SER A 29 5.97 1.24 -2.59
N SER A 30 5.38 1.02 -1.41
CA SER A 30 4.27 0.07 -1.25
C SER A 30 2.98 0.58 -1.88
N ASP A 31 2.70 1.87 -1.72
CA ASP A 31 1.47 2.48 -2.25
C ASP A 31 1.54 2.57 -3.78
N GLU A 32 2.69 2.91 -4.36
CA GLU A 32 2.89 2.91 -5.82
C GLU A 32 2.64 1.51 -6.41
N ALA A 33 3.16 0.45 -5.78
CA ALA A 33 2.94 -0.93 -6.22
C ALA A 33 1.47 -1.35 -6.12
N LEU A 34 0.77 -0.92 -5.06
CA LEU A 34 -0.67 -1.13 -4.90
C LEU A 34 -1.45 -0.44 -6.04
N PHE A 35 -1.20 0.84 -6.28
CA PHE A 35 -1.91 1.59 -7.31
C PHE A 35 -1.61 1.08 -8.73
N ALA A 36 -0.38 0.64 -9.00
CA ALA A 36 -0.03 -0.01 -10.26
C ALA A 36 -0.85 -1.29 -10.50
N LYS A 37 -1.03 -2.12 -9.46
CA LYS A 37 -1.93 -3.29 -9.54
C LYS A 37 -3.38 -2.89 -9.77
N MET A 38 -3.87 -1.89 -9.04
CA MET A 38 -5.23 -1.39 -9.21
C MET A 38 -5.50 -0.89 -10.62
N ALA A 39 -4.52 -0.21 -11.25
CA ALA A 39 -4.64 0.23 -12.62
C ALA A 39 -4.88 -0.95 -13.57
N LEU A 40 -4.09 -2.03 -13.44
CA LEU A 40 -4.26 -3.26 -14.21
C LEU A 40 -5.64 -3.90 -13.98
N LEU A 41 -6.05 -4.03 -12.72
CA LEU A 41 -7.31 -4.69 -12.33
C LEU A 41 -8.55 -3.87 -12.73
N SER A 42 -8.46 -2.54 -12.75
CA SER A 42 -9.55 -1.65 -13.17
C SER A 42 -9.91 -1.79 -14.65
N ASN A 43 -8.95 -2.24 -15.48
CA ASN A 43 -9.13 -2.40 -16.92
C ASN A 43 -9.81 -3.74 -17.29
N GLN A 44 -10.11 -4.61 -16.33
CA GLN A 44 -10.73 -5.92 -16.55
C GLN A 44 -12.27 -5.89 -16.61
N HIS A 45 -12.87 -4.71 -16.79
CA HIS A 45 -14.34 -4.49 -16.80
C HIS A 45 -15.09 -4.94 -15.53
N GLN A 46 -14.39 -5.21 -14.43
CA GLN A 46 -14.96 -5.48 -13.10
C GLN A 46 -14.74 -4.30 -12.16
N TRP A 47 -15.44 -4.30 -11.02
CA TRP A 47 -15.32 -3.24 -10.03
C TRP A 47 -14.03 -3.35 -9.20
N LEU A 48 -13.48 -2.19 -8.85
CA LEU A 48 -12.58 -2.02 -7.72
C LEU A 48 -13.40 -1.49 -6.54
N LEU A 49 -13.47 -2.28 -5.47
CA LEU A 49 -14.25 -1.92 -4.29
C LEU A 49 -13.32 -1.45 -3.17
N PHE A 50 -13.71 -0.36 -2.52
CA PHE A 50 -13.13 0.08 -1.25
C PHE A 50 -14.18 -0.11 -0.17
N THR A 51 -13.83 -0.75 0.93
CA THR A 51 -14.71 -0.84 2.10
C THR A 51 -14.80 0.51 2.80
N ALA A 52 -15.86 0.70 3.58
CA ALA A 52 -16.13 1.96 4.27
C ALA A 52 -15.07 2.35 5.33
N GLN A 53 -14.26 1.38 5.77
CA GLN A 53 -13.22 1.55 6.77
C GLN A 53 -11.90 2.05 6.16
N THR A 54 -11.81 2.12 4.84
CA THR A 54 -10.60 2.58 4.12
C THR A 54 -10.74 4.06 3.72
N PRO A 55 -9.61 4.78 3.57
CA PRO A 55 -9.62 6.11 2.98
C PRO A 55 -10.22 6.07 1.58
N ARG A 56 -11.19 6.96 1.32
CA ARG A 56 -11.73 7.11 -0.04
C ARG A 56 -10.64 7.66 -0.95
N PRO A 57 -10.26 6.98 -2.04
CA PRO A 57 -9.27 7.51 -2.96
C PRO A 57 -9.81 8.76 -3.66
N SER A 58 -8.97 9.78 -3.80
CA SER A 58 -9.34 10.98 -4.55
C SER A 58 -9.30 10.70 -6.06
N ALA A 59 -10.13 11.38 -6.84
CA ALA A 59 -10.10 11.27 -8.31
C ALA A 59 -8.72 11.64 -8.88
N LYS A 60 -8.04 12.63 -8.27
CA LYS A 60 -6.67 13.03 -8.66
C LYS A 60 -5.67 11.90 -8.47
N GLN A 61 -5.75 11.19 -7.34
CA GLN A 61 -4.86 10.05 -7.04
C GLN A 61 -5.12 8.90 -8.00
N LEU A 62 -6.38 8.55 -8.25
CA LEU A 62 -6.73 7.51 -9.22
C LEU A 62 -6.22 7.85 -10.63
N GLN A 63 -6.41 9.09 -11.08
CA GLN A 63 -5.92 9.55 -12.39
C GLN A 63 -4.40 9.55 -12.48
N LYS A 64 -3.70 9.99 -11.43
CA LYS A 64 -2.23 10.00 -11.38
C LYS A 64 -1.63 8.61 -11.64
N HIS A 65 -2.27 7.55 -11.14
CA HIS A 65 -1.82 6.17 -11.31
C HIS A 65 -2.57 5.41 -12.41
N ASN A 66 -3.31 6.09 -13.31
CA ASN A 66 -4.07 5.48 -14.41
C ASN A 66 -5.11 4.43 -13.96
N VAL A 67 -5.69 4.59 -12.78
CA VAL A 67 -6.82 3.77 -12.33
C VAL A 67 -8.10 4.28 -12.97
N CYS A 68 -8.87 3.39 -13.62
CA CYS A 68 -10.14 3.75 -14.24
C CYS A 68 -11.16 4.18 -13.18
N CYS A 69 -11.40 5.49 -13.07
CA CYS A 69 -12.27 6.08 -12.04
C CYS A 69 -13.72 5.58 -12.13
N ASP A 70 -14.21 5.31 -13.34
CA ASP A 70 -15.57 4.81 -13.60
C ASP A 70 -15.78 3.36 -13.13
N ARG A 71 -14.71 2.70 -12.66
CA ARG A 71 -14.71 1.34 -12.13
C ARG A 71 -14.39 1.28 -10.65
N VAL A 72 -14.40 2.41 -9.95
CA VAL A 72 -14.14 2.48 -8.51
C VAL A 72 -15.43 2.76 -7.75
N ILE A 73 -15.74 1.91 -6.76
CA ILE A 73 -16.83 2.12 -5.81
C ILE A 73 -16.26 2.14 -4.40
N HIS A 74 -16.57 3.19 -3.65
CA HIS A 74 -16.39 3.22 -2.21
C HIS A 74 -17.70 2.85 -1.54
N MET A 75 -17.72 1.71 -0.84
CA MET A 75 -18.91 1.17 -0.22
C MET A 75 -19.29 1.96 1.02
N LYS A 76 -20.58 1.97 1.34
CA LYS A 76 -21.07 2.43 2.65
C LYS A 76 -20.94 1.29 3.67
N ALA A 77 -20.71 1.64 4.93
CA ALA A 77 -20.64 0.66 6.01
C ALA A 77 -21.98 -0.10 6.13
N SER A 78 -21.90 -1.41 6.31
CA SER A 78 -23.07 -2.24 6.60
C SER A 78 -23.50 -2.05 8.06
N HIS A 79 -24.81 -2.09 8.30
CA HIS A 79 -25.38 -2.11 9.65
C HIS A 79 -25.53 -3.52 10.23
N GLN A 80 -25.37 -4.55 9.39
CA GLN A 80 -25.66 -5.95 9.74
C GLN A 80 -24.45 -6.87 9.57
N MET A 81 -23.39 -6.40 8.90
CA MET A 81 -22.21 -7.20 8.59
C MET A 81 -20.98 -6.43 9.05
N THR A 82 -20.02 -7.17 9.61
CA THR A 82 -18.66 -6.71 9.79
C THR A 82 -18.00 -6.42 8.44
N GLU A 83 -16.85 -5.74 8.47
CA GLU A 83 -16.07 -5.52 7.26
C GLU A 83 -15.63 -6.83 6.62
N ALA A 84 -15.15 -7.80 7.41
CA ALA A 84 -14.72 -9.11 6.90
C ALA A 84 -15.85 -9.86 6.19
N GLU A 85 -17.05 -9.90 6.77
CA GLU A 85 -18.24 -10.49 6.13
C GLU A 85 -18.65 -9.74 4.85
N THR A 86 -18.50 -8.41 4.86
CA THR A 86 -18.76 -7.58 3.68
C THR A 86 -17.78 -7.91 2.54
N VAL A 87 -16.49 -8.05 2.84
CA VAL A 87 -15.46 -8.45 1.88
C VAL A 87 -15.72 -9.87 1.36
N GLU A 88 -16.01 -10.83 2.24
CA GLU A 88 -16.36 -12.20 1.82
C GLU A 88 -17.53 -12.21 0.83
N LYS A 89 -18.62 -11.50 1.16
CA LYS A 89 -19.79 -11.40 0.29
C LYS A 89 -19.46 -10.75 -1.04
N ALA A 90 -18.66 -9.69 -1.04
CA ALA A 90 -18.22 -9.01 -2.25
C ALA A 90 -17.37 -9.94 -3.14
N ILE A 91 -16.42 -10.71 -2.59
CA ILE A 91 -15.63 -11.71 -3.32
C ILE A 91 -16.56 -12.73 -3.99
N ARG A 92 -17.51 -13.29 -3.23
CA ARG A 92 -18.43 -14.33 -3.73
C ARG A 92 -19.38 -13.81 -4.82
N SER A 93 -19.62 -12.50 -4.87
CA SER A 93 -20.46 -11.89 -5.91
C SER A 93 -19.83 -11.91 -7.30
N LYS A 94 -18.50 -12.13 -7.41
CA LYS A 94 -17.74 -12.16 -8.68
C LYS A 94 -17.84 -10.90 -9.55
N ASN A 95 -18.28 -9.78 -8.96
CA ASN A 95 -18.42 -8.51 -9.66
C ASN A 95 -17.20 -7.59 -9.51
N ALA A 96 -16.26 -7.95 -8.63
CA ALA A 96 -15.07 -7.16 -8.36
C ALA A 96 -13.80 -7.93 -8.76
N SER A 97 -12.85 -7.23 -9.39
CA SER A 97 -11.50 -7.73 -9.65
C SER A 97 -10.56 -7.46 -8.47
N ALA A 98 -10.87 -6.42 -7.67
CA ALA A 98 -10.17 -6.18 -6.42
C ALA A 98 -11.05 -5.55 -5.34
N ILE A 99 -10.67 -5.82 -4.09
CA ILE A 99 -11.26 -5.22 -2.90
C ILE A 99 -10.14 -4.69 -2.01
N VAL A 100 -10.27 -3.43 -1.58
CA VAL A 100 -9.42 -2.78 -0.61
C VAL A 100 -10.17 -2.71 0.72
N ALA A 101 -9.59 -3.31 1.75
CA ALA A 101 -10.14 -3.40 3.10
C ALA A 101 -9.17 -2.83 4.13
N SER A 102 -9.64 -2.61 5.34
CA SER A 102 -8.83 -2.13 6.45
C SER A 102 -7.89 -3.22 6.97
N ALA A 103 -6.66 -2.85 7.27
CA ALA A 103 -5.70 -3.68 8.00
C ALA A 103 -6.14 -3.97 9.44
N SER A 104 -7.20 -3.33 9.94
CA SER A 104 -7.80 -3.64 11.25
C SER A 104 -8.55 -4.98 11.31
N ILE A 105 -8.84 -5.61 10.16
CA ILE A 105 -9.34 -6.98 10.13
C ILE A 105 -8.27 -7.91 10.74
N ASP A 106 -8.68 -8.86 11.59
CA ASP A 106 -7.73 -9.76 12.24
C ASP A 106 -6.95 -10.62 11.23
N GLN A 107 -5.73 -11.01 11.60
CA GLN A 107 -4.80 -11.67 10.68
C GLN A 107 -5.34 -13.01 10.12
N PHE A 108 -6.13 -13.75 10.91
CA PHE A 108 -6.72 -15.00 10.45
C PHE A 108 -7.75 -14.74 9.35
N SER A 109 -8.65 -13.78 9.58
CA SER A 109 -9.62 -13.34 8.59
C SER A 109 -8.94 -12.76 7.35
N GLN A 110 -7.86 -11.98 7.49
CA GLN A 110 -7.12 -11.48 6.32
C GLN A 110 -6.60 -12.63 5.45
N GLN A 111 -5.98 -13.65 6.06
CA GLN A 111 -5.44 -14.79 5.33
C GLN A 111 -6.55 -15.61 4.66
N TYR A 112 -7.66 -15.80 5.35
CA TYR A 112 -8.87 -16.42 4.79
C TYR A 112 -9.37 -15.65 3.56
N LEU A 113 -9.53 -14.33 3.66
CA LEU A 113 -10.04 -13.48 2.59
C LEU A 113 -9.10 -13.45 1.38
N ARG A 114 -7.77 -13.42 1.58
CA ARG A 114 -6.81 -13.56 0.46
C ARG A 114 -6.98 -14.89 -0.27
N THR A 115 -7.09 -15.98 0.49
CA THR A 115 -7.26 -17.33 -0.07
C THR A 115 -8.59 -17.45 -0.82
N LEU A 116 -9.66 -16.89 -0.27
CA LEU A 116 -10.96 -16.84 -0.92
C LEU A 116 -10.90 -15.98 -2.19
N GLY A 117 -10.27 -14.81 -2.13
CA GLY A 117 -10.08 -13.92 -3.26
C GLY A 117 -9.40 -14.61 -4.43
N MET A 118 -8.28 -15.32 -4.19
CA MET A 118 -7.59 -16.10 -5.21
C MET A 118 -8.51 -17.13 -5.91
N ARG A 119 -9.36 -17.83 -5.15
CA ARG A 119 -10.31 -18.82 -5.69
C ARG A 119 -11.34 -18.18 -6.62
N PHE A 120 -11.73 -16.94 -6.33
CA PHE A 120 -12.75 -16.20 -7.08
C PHE A 120 -12.18 -15.14 -8.03
N GLN A 121 -10.86 -15.13 -8.25
CA GLN A 121 -10.14 -14.16 -9.09
C GLN A 121 -10.38 -12.71 -8.67
N CYS A 122 -10.42 -12.46 -7.36
CA CYS A 122 -10.52 -11.13 -6.77
C CYS A 122 -9.31 -10.90 -5.86
N GLU A 123 -8.47 -9.91 -6.17
CA GLU A 123 -7.35 -9.54 -5.28
C GLU A 123 -7.87 -8.78 -4.06
N VAL A 124 -7.33 -9.09 -2.87
CA VAL A 124 -7.72 -8.42 -1.61
C VAL A 124 -6.50 -7.72 -1.03
N PHE A 125 -6.60 -6.40 -0.90
CA PHE A 125 -5.58 -5.54 -0.33
C PHE A 125 -6.03 -5.04 1.03
N PHE A 126 -5.08 -4.93 1.95
CA PHE A 126 -5.33 -4.40 3.30
C PHE A 126 -4.49 -3.16 3.49
N MET A 127 -5.12 -2.06 3.90
CA MET A 127 -4.47 -0.78 4.15
C MET A 127 -4.86 -0.23 5.52
N ASP A 128 -3.94 0.48 6.15
CA ASP A 128 -4.25 1.20 7.38
C ASP A 128 -5.17 2.38 7.06
N ALA A 129 -6.16 2.61 7.93
CA ALA A 129 -7.08 3.75 7.81
C ALA A 129 -6.36 5.12 7.88
N ASN A 130 -5.10 5.14 8.31
CA ASN A 130 -4.23 6.31 8.39
C ASN A 130 -3.27 6.46 7.20
N SER A 131 -3.27 5.55 6.22
CA SER A 131 -2.47 5.73 4.99
C SER A 131 -3.09 6.87 4.18
N GLU A 132 -2.48 8.04 4.34
CA GLU A 132 -2.69 9.33 3.67
C GLU A 132 -4.13 9.69 3.25
N ARG A 133 -4.84 10.36 4.18
CA ARG A 133 -5.85 11.36 3.81
C ARG A 133 -5.13 12.57 3.20
N ILE A 134 -4.76 12.50 1.93
CA ILE A 134 -4.27 13.70 1.23
C ILE A 134 -5.50 14.54 0.87
N HIS A 135 -5.70 15.61 1.64
CA HIS A 135 -6.72 16.64 1.41
C HIS A 135 -6.40 17.49 0.18
#